data_AF-A0A6P0YL93-F1
#
_entry.id   AF-A0A6P0YL93-F1
#
_cell.length_a   1.000
_cell.length_b   1.000
_cell.length_c   1.000
_cell.angle_alpha   90.00
_cell.angle_beta   90.00
_cell.angle_gamma   90.00
#
_symmetry.space_group_name_H-M   'P 1'
#
loop_
_entity.id
_entity.type
_entity.pdbx_description
1 polymer ?
#
loop_
_entity_poly.entity_id
_entity_poly.type
_entity_poly.pdbx_seq_one_letter_code
_entity_poly.pdbx_strand_id
1 'polypeptide(L)' 'SENDPKGEHNGGKVIMDDVEYVWKIDYLDTSMIMLSDAPEDINKTTRVLLVIRADEY' A
#
# COMPACT_ATOMS: atom_id res chain seq x y z
N SER A 1 -4.67 20.27 7.88
CA SER A 1 -4.18 19.57 6.68
C SER A 1 -2.66 19.72 6.49
N GLU A 2 -1.88 20.13 7.51
CA GLU A 2 -0.41 20.27 7.39
C GLU A 2 0.34 18.93 7.29
N ASN A 3 -0.23 17.86 7.86
CA ASN A 3 0.44 16.56 7.91
C ASN A 3 0.23 15.69 6.65
N ASP A 4 -0.58 16.14 5.69
CA ASP A 4 -0.82 15.41 4.46
C ASP A 4 -1.01 16.35 3.26
N PRO A 5 0.09 16.97 2.77
CA PRO A 5 0.03 17.93 1.67
C PRO A 5 -0.29 17.30 0.31
N LYS A 6 -0.17 15.96 0.20
CA LYS A 6 -0.32 15.23 -1.07
C LYS A 6 -1.54 14.31 -1.12
N GLY A 7 -2.21 14.02 0.00
CA GLY A 7 -3.36 13.12 0.02
C GLY A 7 -3.00 11.65 -0.23
N GLU A 8 -1.71 11.32 -0.19
CA GLU A 8 -1.21 9.99 -0.56
C GLU A 8 -1.21 9.08 0.68
N HIS A 9 -2.17 8.17 0.73
CA HIS A 9 -2.39 7.24 1.85
C HIS A 9 -2.10 5.77 1.51
N ASN A 10 -1.61 5.51 0.31
CA ASN A 10 -1.40 4.15 -0.21
C ASN A 10 0.02 3.62 0.04
N GLY A 11 0.87 4.34 0.79
CA GLY A 11 2.17 3.83 1.18
C GLY A 11 2.89 4.73 2.17
N GLY A 12 3.94 4.17 2.76
CA GLY A 12 4.76 4.88 3.73
C GLY A 12 5.88 4.02 4.28
N LYS A 13 6.53 4.57 5.31
CA LYS A 13 7.61 3.91 6.04
C LYS A 13 7.37 4.04 7.53
N VAL A 14 7.80 3.04 8.30
CA VAL A 14 7.80 3.07 9.76
C VAL A 14 9.08 2.43 10.27
N ILE A 15 9.62 2.94 11.37
CA ILE A 15 10.74 2.33 12.08
C ILE A 15 10.17 1.63 13.31
N MET A 16 10.44 0.33 13.44
CA MET A 16 10.11 -0.47 14.62
C MET A 16 11.33 -1.30 15.00
N ASP A 17 11.71 -1.27 16.26
CA ASP A 17 12.90 -1.98 16.78
C ASP A 17 14.17 -1.71 15.97
N ASP A 18 14.40 -0.43 15.64
CA ASP A 18 15.53 0.05 14.81
C ASP A 18 15.57 -0.51 13.38
N VAL A 19 14.49 -1.16 12.92
CA VAL A 19 14.34 -1.69 11.55
C VAL A 19 13.34 -0.85 10.76
N GLU A 20 13.72 -0.44 9.55
CA GLU A 20 12.81 0.24 8.61
C GLU A 20 11.91 -0.78 7.92
N TYR A 21 10.61 -0.51 7.95
CA TYR A 21 9.60 -1.22 7.19
C TYR A 21 8.99 -0.28 6.15
N VAL A 22 8.93 -0.73 4.90
CA VAL A 22 8.20 -0.05 3.83
C VAL A 22 6.86 -0.76 3.66
N TRP A 23 5.77 0.01 3.62
CA TRP A 23 4.44 -0.54 3.38
C TRP A 23 3.76 0.16 2.21
N LYS A 24 2.90 -0.57 1.50
CA LYS A 24 2.03 -0.04 0.45
C LYS A 24 0.72 -0.78 0.36
N ILE A 25 -0.31 -0.14 -0.19
CA ILE A 25 -1.58 -0.74 -0.54
C ILE A 25 -1.66 -0.83 -2.06
N ASP A 26 -1.61 -2.05 -2.59
CA ASP A 26 -1.89 -2.33 -4.00
C ASP A 26 -3.39 -2.54 -4.20
N TYR A 27 -3.90 -2.08 -5.35
CA TYR A 27 -5.29 -2.21 -5.76
C TYR A 27 -5.35 -3.23 -6.89
N LEU A 28 -5.55 -4.49 -6.56
CA LEU A 28 -5.62 -5.58 -7.53
C LEU A 28 -7.05 -5.82 -7.99
N ASP A 29 -7.22 -6.38 -9.19
CA ASP A 29 -8.52 -6.90 -9.62
C ASP A 29 -8.99 -8.05 -8.69
N THR A 30 -10.22 -8.52 -8.88
CA THR A 30 -10.77 -9.64 -8.09
C THR A 30 -10.05 -10.98 -8.31
N SER A 31 -9.25 -11.10 -9.37
CA SER A 31 -8.41 -12.29 -9.61
C SER A 31 -7.06 -12.23 -8.89
N MET A 32 -6.68 -11.04 -8.40
CA MET A 32 -5.40 -10.74 -7.75
C MET A 32 -4.18 -10.97 -8.65
N ILE A 33 -4.35 -10.94 -9.98
CA ILE A 33 -3.25 -11.15 -10.94
C ILE A 33 -2.74 -9.82 -11.50
N MET A 34 -3.63 -8.84 -11.65
CA MET A 34 -3.35 -7.53 -12.25
C MET A 34 -3.84 -6.40 -11.36
N LEU A 35 -3.38 -5.18 -11.64
CA LEU A 35 -3.96 -3.98 -11.04
C LEU A 35 -5.40 -3.79 -11.51
N SER A 36 -6.27 -3.37 -10.61
CA SER A 36 -7.66 -3.02 -10.91
C SER A 36 -7.73 -1.76 -11.78
N ASP A 37 -8.65 -1.74 -12.73
CA ASP A 37 -8.99 -0.58 -13.55
C ASP A 37 -9.95 0.40 -12.86
N ALA A 38 -10.52 0.01 -11.72
CA ALA A 38 -11.47 0.79 -10.92
C ALA A 38 -11.11 0.72 -9.42
N PRO A 39 -9.97 1.30 -8.99
CA PRO A 39 -9.41 1.14 -7.64
C PRO A 39 -10.35 1.62 -6.50
N GLU A 40 -11.28 2.52 -6.80
CA GLU A 40 -12.32 2.99 -5.90
C GLU A 40 -13.55 2.06 -5.80
N ASP A 41 -13.79 1.17 -6.77
CA ASP A 41 -14.92 0.23 -6.76
C ASP A 41 -14.58 -1.03 -5.96
N ILE A 42 -15.18 -1.15 -4.78
CA ILE A 42 -14.97 -2.27 -3.87
C ILE A 42 -15.47 -3.61 -4.40
N ASN A 43 -16.34 -3.61 -5.41
CA ASN A 43 -16.81 -4.85 -6.04
C ASN A 43 -15.85 -5.36 -7.12
N LYS A 44 -14.92 -4.50 -7.58
CA LYS A 44 -13.94 -4.82 -8.63
C LYS A 44 -12.51 -4.90 -8.11
N THR A 45 -12.26 -4.37 -6.91
CA THR A 45 -10.91 -4.19 -6.37
C THR A 45 -10.69 -4.90 -5.06
N THR A 46 -9.62 -5.70 -5.02
CA THR A 46 -9.01 -6.22 -3.80
C THR A 46 -7.87 -5.29 -3.37
N ARG A 47 -7.95 -4.72 -2.15
CA ARG A 47 -6.86 -3.92 -1.58
C ARG A 47 -5.91 -4.82 -0.79
N VAL A 48 -4.63 -4.84 -1.16
CA VAL A 48 -3.60 -5.70 -0.57
C VAL A 48 -2.58 -4.83 0.14
N LEU A 49 -2.40 -5.04 1.46
CA LEU A 49 -1.31 -4.43 2.22
C LEU A 49 -0.04 -5.27 2.05
N LEU A 50 0.97 -4.69 1.41
CA LEU A 50 2.32 -5.23 1.39
C LEU A 50 3.14 -4.57 2.49
N VAL A 51 3.87 -5.40 3.25
CA VAL A 51 4.85 -4.96 4.24
C VAL A 51 6.19 -5.61 3.91
N ILE A 52 7.22 -4.78 3.80
CA ILE A 52 8.58 -5.18 3.44
C ILE A 52 9.51 -4.72 4.56
N ARG A 53 10.37 -5.63 5.04
CA ARG A 53 11.48 -5.27 5.90
C ARG A 53 12.66 -4.80 5.03
N ALA A 54 13.14 -3.57 5.25
CA ALA A 54 14.10 -2.94 4.33
C ALA A 54 15.49 -3.58 4.32
N ASP A 55 15.83 -4.33 5.37
CA ASP A 55 17.09 -5.05 5.56
C ASP A 55 17.05 -6.52 5.08
N GLU A 56 15.91 -7.01 4.59
CA GLU A 56 15.77 -8.33 3.95
C GLU A 56 15.94 -8.28 2.42
N TYR A 57 16.31 -7.12 1.89
CA TYR A 57 16.62 -6.89 0.48
C TYR A 57 18.09 -7.15 0.13
#